data_AF-A0AAW3VCV5-F1
#
_entry.id   AF-A0AAW3VCV5-F1
#
_cell.length_a   1.000
_cell.length_b   1.000
_cell.length_c   1.000
_cell.angle_alpha   90.00
_cell.angle_beta   90.00
_cell.angle_gamma   90.00
#
_symmetry.space_group_name_H-M   'P 1'
#
loop_
_entity.id
_entity.type
_entity.pdbx_description
1 polymer ?
#
loop_
_entity_poly.entity_id
_entity_poly.type
_entity_poly.pdbx_seq_one_letter_code
_entity_poly.pdbx_strand_id
1 'polypeptide(L)'
;MSINSTKFAINIVSNFKKNNNLNKIKGGEIALFRSLLWSFKNATQKNVYIEEHHGTNHQVTFTGNGTYARSSARCELSDLLLISFNSREARLTYLQAKYENTIVSDVQTHKWKANLEQWFLLNQLPLIKGYGKFNPPADLLNSAKLKSIGSFGFFHKDLSGDFDLYYASAEHLSLPITYTQRSGKLFVNRTSLNSHLLRQFVGFSEKECLEATSLHNFLVQLYNLQVGTPIHINNSISRWIISNLKSLPNSSLVNDLLKVIDINHDTPLDNQIPKNFNYELNFGAKKILLIRVNDESIF
;
A
#
# COMPACT_ATOMS: atom_id res chain seq x y z
N MET A 1 -5.49 3.14 22.35
CA MET A 1 -5.89 3.51 20.97
C MET A 1 -6.57 4.86 21.03
N SER A 2 -6.35 5.74 20.04
CA SER A 2 -6.99 7.06 19.97
C SER A 2 -8.46 6.93 19.57
N ILE A 3 -9.36 7.67 20.24
CA ILE A 3 -10.81 7.69 19.93
C ILE A 3 -11.05 8.03 18.46
N ASN A 4 -10.25 8.95 17.90
CA ASN A 4 -10.42 9.38 16.51
C ASN A 4 -10.03 8.28 15.51
N SER A 5 -8.99 7.49 15.81
CA SER A 5 -8.57 6.36 14.97
C SER A 5 -9.66 5.29 14.89
N THR A 6 -10.34 5.02 15.99
CA THR A 6 -11.45 4.08 16.06
C THR A 6 -12.68 4.59 15.31
N LYS A 7 -13.05 5.86 15.49
CA LYS A 7 -14.17 6.49 14.75
C LYS A 7 -13.93 6.44 13.24
N PHE A 8 -12.70 6.74 12.81
CA PHE A 8 -12.30 6.68 11.40
C PHE A 8 -12.50 5.27 10.85
N ALA A 9 -11.99 4.26 11.56
CA ALA A 9 -12.12 2.87 11.17
C ALA A 9 -13.59 2.42 11.11
N ILE A 10 -14.40 2.74 12.13
CA ILE A 10 -15.83 2.38 12.18
C ILE A 10 -16.60 2.96 10.98
N ASN A 11 -16.37 4.24 10.65
CA ASN A 11 -17.09 4.89 9.54
C ASN A 11 -16.78 4.22 8.20
N ILE A 12 -15.52 3.92 7.93
CA ILE A 12 -15.12 3.26 6.67
C ILE A 12 -15.60 1.81 6.64
N VAL A 13 -15.48 1.05 7.73
CA VAL A 13 -15.98 -0.34 7.82
C VAL A 13 -17.48 -0.39 7.61
N SER A 14 -18.24 0.52 8.21
CA SER A 14 -19.69 0.61 8.04
C SER A 14 -20.07 0.85 6.57
N ASN A 15 -19.40 1.79 5.91
CA ASN A 15 -19.60 2.04 4.48
C ASN A 15 -19.22 0.83 3.61
N PHE A 16 -18.14 0.13 3.95
CA PHE A 16 -17.68 -1.07 3.23
C PHE A 16 -18.70 -2.21 3.35
N LYS A 17 -19.15 -2.52 4.57
CA LYS A 17 -20.17 -3.54 4.81
C LYS A 17 -21.49 -3.19 4.12
N LYS A 18 -21.94 -1.94 4.23
CA LYS A 18 -23.16 -1.46 3.54
C LYS A 18 -23.07 -1.67 2.03
N ASN A 19 -21.96 -1.28 1.42
CA ASN A 19 -21.77 -1.40 -0.03
C ASN A 19 -21.73 -2.87 -0.50
N ASN A 20 -21.11 -3.75 0.29
CA ASN A 20 -21.03 -5.18 -0.02
C ASN A 20 -22.38 -5.89 0.15
N ASN A 21 -23.16 -5.51 1.17
CA ASN A 21 -24.49 -6.06 1.43
C ASN A 21 -25.52 -5.62 0.38
N LEU A 22 -25.47 -4.35 -0.04
CA LEU A 22 -26.39 -3.80 -1.04
C LEU A 22 -26.13 -4.36 -2.45
N ASN A 23 -24.86 -4.56 -2.82
CA ASN A 23 -24.51 -4.91 -4.19
C ASN A 23 -24.35 -6.42 -4.45
N LYS A 24 -24.53 -7.28 -3.43
CA LYS A 24 -24.27 -8.75 -3.50
C LYS A 24 -23.07 -9.04 -4.40
N ILE A 25 -21.93 -8.40 -4.11
CA ILE A 25 -20.85 -8.19 -5.07
C ILE A 25 -20.54 -9.45 -5.87
N LYS A 26 -20.99 -9.47 -7.13
CA LYS A 26 -20.61 -10.45 -8.14
C LYS A 26 -19.40 -9.86 -8.87
N GLY A 27 -18.18 -10.22 -8.46
CA GLY A 27 -17.00 -9.64 -9.10
C GLY A 27 -15.64 -9.94 -8.49
N GLY A 28 -15.57 -10.74 -7.41
CA GLY A 28 -14.30 -11.15 -6.81
C GLY A 28 -13.45 -9.96 -6.32
N GLU A 29 -12.14 -10.07 -6.51
CA GLU A 29 -11.11 -9.13 -6.00
C GLU A 29 -11.34 -7.68 -6.42
N ILE A 30 -11.60 -7.42 -7.70
CA ILE A 30 -11.70 -6.06 -8.25
C ILE A 30 -12.86 -5.29 -7.61
N ALA A 31 -14.00 -5.95 -7.42
CA ALA A 31 -15.18 -5.31 -6.90
C ALA A 31 -15.08 -5.04 -5.39
N LEU A 32 -14.46 -5.96 -4.62
CA LEU A 32 -14.13 -5.71 -3.21
C LEU A 32 -13.14 -4.56 -3.05
N PHE A 33 -12.13 -4.53 -3.92
CA PHE A 33 -11.14 -3.47 -3.90
C PHE A 33 -11.74 -2.09 -4.24
N ARG A 34 -12.61 -2.01 -5.25
CA ARG A 34 -13.38 -0.78 -5.55
C ARG A 34 -14.32 -0.39 -4.41
N SER A 35 -14.94 -1.37 -3.75
CA SER A 35 -15.81 -1.13 -2.59
C SER A 35 -15.05 -0.50 -1.43
N LEU A 36 -13.83 -0.98 -1.16
CA LEU A 36 -12.95 -0.40 -0.14
C LEU A 36 -12.64 1.08 -0.47
N LEU A 37 -12.19 1.37 -1.69
CA LEU A 37 -11.87 2.72 -2.12
C LEU A 37 -13.08 3.67 -2.07
N TRP A 38 -14.25 3.19 -2.46
CA TRP A 38 -15.50 3.96 -2.35
C TRP A 38 -15.86 4.28 -0.89
N SER A 39 -15.56 3.36 0.03
CA SER A 39 -15.81 3.54 1.46
C SER A 39 -14.92 4.64 2.06
N PHE A 40 -13.67 4.75 1.62
CA PHE A 40 -12.80 5.89 1.96
C PHE A 40 -13.38 7.21 1.46
N LYS A 41 -13.74 7.27 0.17
CA LYS A 41 -14.30 8.47 -0.46
C LYS A 41 -15.53 8.97 0.29
N ASN A 42 -16.45 8.09 0.67
CA ASN A 42 -17.67 8.49 1.37
C ASN A 42 -17.48 8.85 2.84
N ALA A 43 -16.52 8.22 3.52
CA ALA A 43 -16.30 8.50 4.93
C ALA A 43 -15.62 9.86 5.16
N THR A 44 -14.85 10.37 4.18
CA THR A 44 -13.91 11.46 4.43
C THR A 44 -13.82 12.52 3.33
N GLN A 45 -14.56 12.38 2.21
CA GLN A 45 -14.66 13.23 1.00
C GLN A 45 -13.61 14.34 0.76
N LYS A 46 -13.43 15.30 1.68
CA LYS A 46 -12.43 16.38 1.60
C LYS A 46 -10.98 15.91 1.84
N ASN A 47 -10.79 14.78 2.49
CA ASN A 47 -9.49 14.27 2.92
C ASN A 47 -8.98 13.10 2.08
N VAL A 48 -9.66 12.77 0.97
CA VAL A 48 -9.31 11.62 0.12
C VAL A 48 -9.29 12.01 -1.35
N TYR A 49 -8.23 11.60 -2.03
CA TYR A 49 -8.11 11.63 -3.49
C TYR A 49 -7.93 10.20 -4.00
N ILE A 50 -8.68 9.84 -5.05
CA ILE A 50 -8.63 8.53 -5.67
C ILE A 50 -8.57 8.70 -7.18
N GLU A 51 -7.59 8.04 -7.79
CA GLU A 51 -7.42 7.96 -9.25
C GLU A 51 -7.28 6.50 -9.67
N GLU A 52 -7.89 6.13 -10.81
CA GLU A 52 -7.73 4.82 -11.44
C GLU A 52 -7.01 5.00 -12.78
N HIS A 53 -5.86 4.34 -12.94
CA HIS A 53 -5.11 4.31 -14.18
C HIS A 53 -5.45 3.05 -14.98
N HIS A 54 -5.60 3.22 -16.29
CA HIS A 54 -5.84 2.13 -17.23
C HIS A 54 -4.59 1.85 -18.08
N GLY A 55 -4.43 0.61 -18.56
CA GLY A 55 -3.35 0.20 -19.46
C GLY A 55 -2.26 -0.64 -18.80
N THR A 56 -1.11 -0.79 -19.46
CA THR A 56 0.02 -1.66 -19.03
C THR A 56 1.17 -0.91 -18.39
N ASN A 57 1.03 0.41 -18.20
CA ASN A 57 2.07 1.29 -17.69
C ASN A 57 2.31 1.13 -16.17
N HIS A 58 2.11 -0.03 -15.57
CA HIS A 58 2.37 -0.26 -14.14
C HIS A 58 3.23 -1.51 -13.93
N GLN A 59 3.96 -1.93 -14.97
CA GLN A 59 4.75 -3.14 -14.96
C GLN A 59 6.23 -2.84 -14.82
N VAL A 60 6.93 -3.72 -14.11
CA VAL A 60 8.36 -3.65 -13.88
C VAL A 60 9.00 -4.98 -14.28
N THR A 61 10.29 -4.89 -14.59
CA THR A 61 11.17 -6.03 -14.79
C THR A 61 12.25 -6.02 -13.71
N PHE A 62 12.66 -7.20 -13.26
CA PHE A 62 13.66 -7.38 -12.21
C PHE A 62 14.27 -8.78 -12.28
N THR A 63 15.40 -8.97 -11.59
CA THR A 63 16.04 -10.27 -11.45
C THR A 63 15.41 -11.07 -10.32
N GLY A 64 14.70 -12.14 -10.66
CA GLY A 64 14.15 -13.09 -9.69
C GLY A 64 15.15 -14.18 -9.29
N ASN A 65 14.71 -15.12 -8.45
CA ASN A 65 15.54 -16.20 -7.93
C ASN A 65 15.60 -17.46 -8.81
N GLY A 66 14.96 -17.45 -9.98
CA GLY A 66 14.94 -18.59 -10.92
C GLY A 66 14.01 -19.73 -10.52
N THR A 67 13.26 -19.62 -9.42
CA THR A 67 12.29 -20.65 -8.98
C THR A 67 10.86 -20.12 -9.13
N TYR A 68 10.25 -19.65 -8.05
CA TYR A 68 8.92 -19.04 -8.03
C TYR A 68 8.91 -17.58 -8.53
N ALA A 69 10.08 -16.98 -8.76
CA ALA A 69 10.26 -15.75 -9.52
C ALA A 69 11.26 -15.98 -10.65
N ARG A 70 10.88 -15.67 -11.90
CA ARG A 70 11.74 -15.94 -13.07
C ARG A 70 13.04 -15.12 -13.00
N SER A 71 14.14 -15.65 -13.55
CA SER A 71 15.43 -14.94 -13.58
C SER A 71 15.36 -13.59 -14.31
N SER A 72 14.48 -13.48 -15.31
CA SER A 72 14.05 -12.21 -15.92
C SER A 72 12.54 -12.05 -15.69
N ALA A 73 12.17 -11.66 -14.48
CA ALA A 73 10.78 -11.51 -14.09
C ALA A 73 10.17 -10.25 -14.68
N ARG A 74 8.86 -10.32 -14.95
CA ARG A 74 8.04 -9.18 -15.34
C ARG A 74 6.66 -9.34 -14.73
N CYS A 75 6.27 -8.39 -13.90
CA CYS A 75 4.93 -8.32 -13.34
C CYS A 75 4.50 -6.86 -13.14
N GLU A 76 3.26 -6.68 -12.73
CA GLU A 76 2.76 -5.41 -12.21
C GLU A 76 3.51 -5.03 -10.92
N LEU A 77 3.62 -3.74 -10.62
CA LEU A 77 4.23 -3.30 -9.36
C LEU A 77 3.23 -3.40 -8.19
N SER A 78 1.99 -2.91 -8.35
CA SER A 78 0.91 -3.13 -7.36
C SER A 78 -0.47 -2.73 -7.90
N ASP A 79 -1.53 -3.17 -7.22
CA ASP A 79 -2.89 -2.71 -7.51
C ASP A 79 -3.16 -1.29 -6.95
N LEU A 80 -2.48 -0.91 -5.85
CA LEU A 80 -2.69 0.35 -5.15
C LEU A 80 -1.36 0.98 -4.70
N LEU A 81 -1.17 2.25 -5.05
CA LEU A 81 -0.31 3.13 -4.29
C LEU A 81 -1.17 3.83 -3.23
N LEU A 82 -0.89 3.54 -1.96
CA LEU A 82 -1.53 4.20 -0.83
C LEU A 82 -0.55 5.21 -0.24
N ILE A 83 -0.96 6.48 -0.18
CA ILE A 83 -0.23 7.54 0.51
C ILE A 83 -1.13 8.08 1.63
N SER A 84 -0.68 7.95 2.88
CA SER A 84 -1.33 8.56 4.04
C SER A 84 -0.44 9.65 4.63
N PHE A 85 -1.04 10.76 5.04
CA PHE A 85 -0.27 11.89 5.60
C PHE A 85 -1.06 12.68 6.63
N ASN A 86 -0.35 13.38 7.50
CA ASN A 86 -0.89 14.44 8.37
C ASN A 86 -0.05 15.70 8.18
N SER A 87 -0.16 16.68 9.08
CA SER A 87 0.63 17.93 9.01
C SER A 87 2.14 17.77 9.23
N ARG A 88 2.64 16.59 9.61
CA ARG A 88 4.04 16.35 10.03
C ARG A 88 4.76 15.32 9.18
N GLU A 89 4.10 14.22 8.84
CA GLU A 89 4.70 13.13 8.07
C GLU A 89 3.75 12.63 6.98
N ALA A 90 4.35 12.05 5.96
CA ALA A 90 3.68 11.29 4.91
C ALA A 90 4.30 9.90 4.79
N ARG A 91 3.47 8.90 4.51
CA ARG A 91 3.88 7.51 4.31
C ARG A 91 3.29 6.96 3.05
N LEU A 92 3.99 6.00 2.43
CA LEU A 92 3.50 5.31 1.25
C LEU A 92 3.74 3.79 1.30
N THR A 93 2.85 3.05 0.65
CA THR A 93 3.01 1.61 0.38
C THR A 93 2.42 1.25 -0.98
N TYR A 94 3.08 0.32 -1.66
CA TYR A 94 2.60 -0.41 -2.82
C TYR A 94 1.88 -1.67 -2.34
N LEU A 95 0.55 -1.64 -2.36
CA LEU A 95 -0.32 -2.68 -1.85
C LEU A 95 -0.87 -3.53 -3.00
N GLN A 96 -0.60 -4.83 -2.93
CA GLN A 96 -1.22 -5.82 -3.81
C GLN A 96 -2.51 -6.35 -3.17
N ALA A 97 -3.64 -6.22 -3.87
CA ALA A 97 -4.90 -6.80 -3.43
C ALA A 97 -4.96 -8.28 -3.84
N LYS A 98 -5.54 -9.11 -2.98
CA LYS A 98 -5.80 -10.53 -3.21
C LYS A 98 -7.17 -10.91 -2.66
N TYR A 99 -7.78 -11.95 -3.20
CA TYR A 99 -9.09 -12.43 -2.75
C TYR A 99 -9.13 -13.94 -2.54
N GLU A 100 -9.69 -14.36 -1.40
CA GLU A 100 -10.09 -15.74 -1.14
C GLU A 100 -11.61 -15.85 -0.97
N ASN A 101 -12.24 -16.68 -1.81
CA ASN A 101 -13.68 -16.98 -1.70
C ASN A 101 -13.94 -18.10 -0.68
N THR A 102 -13.35 -18.00 0.50
CA THR A 102 -13.49 -18.97 1.58
C THR A 102 -13.69 -18.25 2.90
N ILE A 103 -14.44 -18.88 3.80
CA ILE A 103 -14.51 -18.48 5.20
C ILE A 103 -13.15 -18.78 5.83
N VAL A 104 -12.56 -17.78 6.48
CA VAL A 104 -11.29 -17.88 7.19
C VAL A 104 -11.58 -17.73 8.67
N SER A 105 -11.42 -18.82 9.43
CA SER A 105 -11.66 -18.82 10.88
C SER A 105 -10.57 -18.13 11.67
N ASP A 106 -9.34 -18.21 11.18
CA ASP A 106 -8.17 -17.57 11.77
C ASP A 106 -7.21 -17.10 10.67
N VAL A 107 -7.20 -15.79 10.46
CA VAL A 107 -6.35 -15.13 9.45
C VAL A 107 -4.86 -15.30 9.70
N GLN A 108 -4.46 -15.57 10.95
CA GLN A 108 -3.07 -15.65 11.37
C GLN A 108 -2.43 -17.00 11.04
N THR A 109 -3.23 -18.07 11.04
CA THR A 109 -2.79 -19.43 10.66
C THR A 109 -3.17 -19.79 9.23
N HIS A 110 -4.02 -18.99 8.59
CA HIS A 110 -4.44 -19.21 7.21
C HIS A 110 -3.30 -19.07 6.21
N LYS A 111 -3.37 -19.89 5.17
CA LYS A 111 -2.42 -19.87 4.04
C LYS A 111 -3.07 -19.15 2.86
N TRP A 112 -2.53 -18.01 2.47
CA TRP A 112 -3.10 -17.08 1.49
C TRP A 112 -2.60 -17.33 0.07
N LYS A 113 -3.49 -17.42 -0.93
CA LYS A 113 -3.11 -17.51 -2.36
C LYS A 113 -2.46 -16.22 -2.81
N ALA A 114 -1.31 -16.34 -3.46
CA ALA A 114 -0.59 -15.21 -4.01
C ALA A 114 0.15 -15.59 -5.29
N ASN A 115 0.46 -14.56 -6.08
CA ASN A 115 1.49 -14.63 -7.10
C ASN A 115 2.84 -14.45 -6.39
N LEU A 116 3.67 -15.49 -6.41
CA LEU A 116 4.95 -15.54 -5.72
C LEU A 116 6.03 -14.68 -6.39
N GLU A 117 5.90 -14.40 -7.69
CA GLU A 117 6.76 -13.44 -8.40
C GLU A 117 6.46 -12.01 -7.93
N GLN A 118 5.18 -11.68 -7.73
CA GLN A 118 4.74 -10.42 -7.13
C GLN A 118 5.18 -10.29 -5.67
N TRP A 119 5.04 -11.37 -4.89
CA TRP A 119 5.50 -11.38 -3.51
C TRP A 119 7.01 -11.23 -3.43
N PHE A 120 7.78 -11.91 -4.29
CA PHE A 120 9.23 -11.74 -4.36
C PHE A 120 9.62 -10.28 -4.59
N LEU A 121 8.98 -9.60 -5.56
CA LEU A 121 9.20 -8.18 -5.83
C LEU A 121 8.98 -7.32 -4.58
N LEU A 122 7.83 -7.48 -3.91
CA LEU A 122 7.45 -6.65 -2.76
C LEU A 122 8.15 -7.03 -1.46
N ASN A 123 8.69 -8.24 -1.34
CA ASN A 123 9.42 -8.72 -0.16
C ASN A 123 10.93 -8.45 -0.26
N GLN A 124 11.54 -8.80 -1.39
CA GLN A 124 12.99 -8.67 -1.60
C GLN A 124 13.40 -7.28 -2.03
N LEU A 125 12.45 -6.48 -2.56
CA LEU A 125 12.69 -5.12 -3.04
C LEU A 125 13.92 -5.06 -3.97
N PRO A 126 13.98 -5.87 -5.06
CA PRO A 126 15.11 -5.83 -5.98
C PRO A 126 15.16 -4.48 -6.72
N LEU A 127 16.29 -4.19 -7.36
CA LEU A 127 16.33 -3.14 -8.37
C LEU A 127 15.34 -3.48 -9.49
N ILE A 128 14.60 -2.47 -9.93
CA ILE A 128 13.56 -2.60 -10.96
C ILE A 128 13.93 -1.80 -12.20
N LYS A 129 13.32 -2.17 -13.32
CA LYS A 129 13.26 -1.34 -14.52
C LYS A 129 11.82 -1.29 -14.98
N GLY A 130 11.29 -0.09 -15.17
CA GLY A 130 9.93 0.08 -15.68
C GLY A 130 9.76 -0.46 -17.09
N TYR A 131 8.51 -0.77 -17.43
CA TYR A 131 8.14 -1.29 -18.75
C TYR A 131 7.22 -0.31 -19.49
N GLY A 132 7.44 -0.15 -20.79
CA GLY A 132 6.66 0.77 -21.62
C GLY A 132 6.97 2.23 -21.25
N LYS A 133 5.93 3.02 -20.98
CA LYS A 133 6.05 4.43 -20.60
C LYS A 133 6.36 4.63 -19.11
N PHE A 134 6.20 3.58 -18.30
CA PHE A 134 6.58 3.63 -16.90
C PHE A 134 8.09 3.55 -16.76
N ASN A 135 8.71 4.59 -16.20
CA ASN A 135 10.16 4.70 -16.07
C ASN A 135 10.56 5.20 -14.66
N PRO A 136 10.30 4.41 -13.61
CA PRO A 136 10.65 4.77 -12.24
C PRO A 136 12.18 4.72 -12.03
N PRO A 137 12.69 5.34 -10.95
CA PRO A 137 14.04 5.06 -10.47
C PRO A 137 14.23 3.56 -10.23
N ALA A 138 15.40 3.04 -10.55
CA ALA A 138 15.67 1.60 -10.41
C ALA A 138 15.63 1.14 -8.95
N ASP A 139 15.91 2.07 -8.04
CA ASP A 139 15.93 1.91 -6.59
C ASP A 139 14.61 2.34 -5.92
N LEU A 140 13.51 2.51 -6.68
CA LEU A 140 12.20 2.97 -6.17
C LEU A 140 11.69 2.15 -4.97
N LEU A 141 11.96 0.84 -4.94
CA LEU A 141 11.54 -0.02 -3.82
C LEU A 141 12.63 -0.20 -2.77
N ASN A 142 13.88 -0.37 -3.19
CA ASN A 142 14.97 -0.78 -2.30
C ASN A 142 15.55 0.38 -1.47
N SER A 143 15.32 1.63 -1.87
CA SER A 143 15.74 2.83 -1.14
C SER A 143 14.70 3.29 -0.11
N ALA A 144 13.63 2.52 0.08
CA ALA A 144 12.66 2.72 1.13
C ALA A 144 13.30 2.49 2.51
N LYS A 145 12.91 3.32 3.49
CA LYS A 145 13.39 3.20 4.86
C LYS A 145 12.84 1.95 5.54
N LEU A 146 11.56 1.65 5.28
CA LEU A 146 10.85 0.52 5.86
C LEU A 146 10.39 -0.46 4.78
N LYS A 147 10.40 -1.77 5.09
CA LYS A 147 10.01 -2.81 4.14
C LYS A 147 8.51 -2.90 3.90
N SER A 148 7.69 -2.28 4.75
CA SER A 148 6.26 -2.03 4.48
C SER A 148 5.99 -1.15 3.26
N ILE A 149 7.02 -0.65 2.55
CA ILE A 149 6.89 -0.15 1.18
C ILE A 149 6.15 -1.14 0.27
N GLY A 150 6.32 -2.46 0.48
CA GLY A 150 5.57 -3.51 -0.20
C GLY A 150 4.62 -4.22 0.75
N SER A 151 3.35 -4.35 0.37
CA SER A 151 2.32 -4.95 1.21
C SER A 151 1.26 -5.73 0.43
N PHE A 152 0.49 -6.55 1.15
CA PHE A 152 -0.63 -7.29 0.63
C PHE A 152 -1.89 -7.02 1.46
N GLY A 153 -3.02 -6.91 0.76
CA GLY A 153 -4.35 -6.93 1.35
C GLY A 153 -5.14 -8.14 0.84
N PHE A 154 -5.49 -9.06 1.74
CA PHE A 154 -6.24 -10.27 1.43
C PHE A 154 -7.70 -10.13 1.87
N PHE A 155 -8.57 -9.92 0.90
CA PHE A 155 -10.00 -9.98 1.12
C PHE A 155 -10.44 -11.42 1.36
N HIS A 156 -11.27 -11.63 2.38
CA HIS A 156 -11.79 -12.95 2.75
C HIS A 156 -13.18 -12.81 3.37
N LYS A 157 -13.84 -13.94 3.62
CA LYS A 157 -15.04 -13.97 4.45
C LYS A 157 -14.68 -14.33 5.88
N ASP A 158 -15.18 -13.56 6.84
CA ASP A 158 -15.09 -13.90 8.26
C ASP A 158 -16.04 -15.06 8.62
N LEU A 159 -16.05 -15.45 9.90
CA LEU A 159 -16.94 -16.52 10.40
C LEU A 159 -18.44 -16.22 10.24
N SER A 160 -18.81 -14.95 10.12
CA SER A 160 -20.20 -14.53 9.87
C SER A 160 -20.55 -14.56 8.37
N GLY A 161 -19.57 -14.83 7.51
CA GLY A 161 -19.70 -14.78 6.07
C GLY A 161 -19.59 -13.38 5.47
N ASP A 162 -19.32 -12.36 6.29
CA ASP A 162 -19.09 -10.98 5.87
C ASP A 162 -17.69 -10.83 5.26
N PHE A 163 -17.54 -9.91 4.30
CA PHE A 163 -16.21 -9.61 3.77
C PHE A 163 -15.39 -8.78 4.76
N ASP A 164 -14.14 -9.18 4.95
CA ASP A 164 -13.13 -8.46 5.72
C ASP A 164 -11.79 -8.42 4.96
N LEU A 165 -10.82 -7.68 5.51
CA LEU A 165 -9.48 -7.50 4.96
C LEU A 165 -8.42 -7.92 5.98
N TYR A 166 -7.57 -8.86 5.58
CA TYR A 166 -6.31 -9.14 6.27
C TYR A 166 -5.18 -8.36 5.59
N TYR A 167 -4.42 -7.57 6.34
CA TYR A 167 -3.28 -6.82 5.83
C TYR A 167 -1.97 -7.39 6.37
N ALA A 168 -0.96 -7.48 5.52
CA ALA A 168 0.42 -7.77 5.93
C ALA A 168 1.44 -7.05 5.05
N SER A 169 2.55 -6.60 5.65
CA SER A 169 3.76 -6.28 4.88
C SER A 169 4.28 -7.53 4.19
N ALA A 170 4.76 -7.40 2.96
CA ALA A 170 5.26 -8.53 2.18
C ALA A 170 6.43 -9.26 2.86
N GLU A 171 7.24 -8.55 3.65
CA GLU A 171 8.34 -9.15 4.43
C GLU A 171 7.86 -9.97 5.63
N HIS A 172 6.63 -9.74 6.09
CA HIS A 172 6.05 -10.50 7.20
C HIS A 172 5.42 -11.82 6.71
N LEU A 173 5.34 -12.01 5.40
CA LEU A 173 4.86 -13.22 4.76
C LEU A 173 6.01 -14.16 4.41
N SER A 174 5.78 -15.46 4.46
CA SER A 174 6.75 -16.48 4.06
C SER A 174 6.09 -17.62 3.32
N LEU A 175 6.93 -18.41 2.63
CA LEU A 175 6.47 -19.59 1.90
C LEU A 175 6.39 -20.78 2.87
N PRO A 176 5.25 -21.49 2.94
CA PRO A 176 5.13 -22.69 3.77
C PRO A 176 5.98 -23.86 3.24
N ILE A 177 6.29 -23.85 1.94
CA ILE A 177 7.12 -24.82 1.22
C ILE A 177 7.82 -24.11 0.05
N THR A 178 8.85 -24.74 -0.52
CA THR A 178 9.46 -24.24 -1.77
C THR A 178 8.54 -24.52 -2.95
N TYR A 179 8.30 -23.50 -3.79
CA TYR A 179 7.52 -23.63 -5.01
C TYR A 179 8.41 -23.50 -6.25
N THR A 180 8.08 -24.24 -7.30
CA THR A 180 8.72 -24.15 -8.63
C THR A 180 7.89 -23.31 -9.62
N GLN A 181 6.71 -22.87 -9.22
CA GLN A 181 5.76 -22.11 -10.02
C GLN A 181 5.45 -20.76 -9.38
N ARG A 182 4.96 -19.81 -10.18
CA ARG A 182 4.66 -18.43 -9.75
C ARG A 182 3.38 -18.30 -8.91
N SER A 183 2.60 -19.37 -8.76
CA SER A 183 1.37 -19.37 -7.95
C SER A 183 1.57 -20.28 -6.75
N GLY A 184 1.27 -19.76 -5.56
CA GLY A 184 1.46 -20.52 -4.33
C GLY A 184 0.70 -19.94 -3.17
N LYS A 185 1.08 -20.41 -1.97
CA LYS A 185 0.53 -19.94 -0.72
C LYS A 185 1.58 -19.18 0.08
N LEU A 186 1.12 -18.18 0.83
CA LEU A 186 1.90 -17.44 1.81
C LEU A 186 1.28 -17.60 3.19
N PHE A 187 2.08 -17.53 4.23
CA PHE A 187 1.61 -17.52 5.62
C PHE A 187 2.39 -16.48 6.43
N VAL A 188 1.86 -16.13 7.59
CA VAL A 188 2.47 -15.17 8.50
C VAL A 188 3.68 -15.79 9.19
N ASN A 189 4.85 -15.21 9.00
CA ASN A 189 6.06 -15.72 9.63
C ASN A 189 6.24 -15.15 11.04
N ARG A 190 5.90 -15.97 12.04
CA ARG A 190 6.02 -15.64 13.47
C ARG A 190 7.27 -16.25 14.13
N THR A 191 8.19 -16.86 13.38
CA THR A 191 9.31 -17.62 13.95
C THR A 191 10.51 -16.77 14.37
N SER A 192 10.42 -15.44 14.34
CA SER A 192 11.44 -14.55 14.90
C SER A 192 10.84 -13.66 15.99
N LEU A 193 11.70 -13.05 16.82
CA LEU A 193 11.44 -12.01 17.84
C LEU A 193 10.59 -10.80 17.36
N ASN A 194 10.09 -10.82 16.13
CA ASN A 194 9.12 -9.91 15.51
C ASN A 194 7.68 -10.47 15.55
N SER A 195 7.27 -11.12 16.64
CA SER A 195 5.88 -11.56 16.84
C SER A 195 4.90 -10.41 17.09
N HIS A 196 5.40 -9.18 17.10
CA HIS A 196 4.63 -7.97 17.34
C HIS A 196 3.98 -7.47 16.04
N LEU A 197 2.67 -7.24 16.09
CA LEU A 197 1.87 -6.58 15.04
C LEU A 197 2.45 -5.22 14.61
N LEU A 198 3.24 -4.61 15.51
CA LEU A 198 3.95 -3.37 15.34
C LEU A 198 5.45 -3.57 15.60
N ARG A 199 6.29 -3.15 14.65
CA ARG A 199 7.73 -3.03 14.86
C ARG A 199 8.08 -1.60 15.24
N GLN A 200 8.94 -1.44 16.23
CA GLN A 200 9.62 -0.20 16.54
C GLN A 200 11.13 -0.45 16.44
N PHE A 201 11.84 0.34 15.63
CA PHE A 201 13.28 0.19 15.49
C PHE A 201 13.99 0.91 16.64
N VAL A 202 14.94 0.25 17.29
CA VAL A 202 15.75 0.88 18.34
C VAL A 202 16.49 2.08 17.74
N GLY A 203 16.34 3.25 18.34
CA GLY A 203 16.91 4.52 17.84
C GLY A 203 16.02 5.29 16.84
N PHE A 204 14.86 4.74 16.45
CA PHE A 204 13.87 5.45 15.64
C PHE A 204 12.53 5.57 16.38
N SER A 205 11.89 6.74 16.30
CA SER A 205 10.55 6.96 16.84
C SER A 205 9.44 6.34 16.00
N GLU A 206 9.76 5.88 14.79
CA GLU A 206 8.81 5.38 13.80
C GLU A 206 8.29 3.99 14.15
N LYS A 207 6.96 3.85 14.21
CA LYS A 207 6.27 2.56 14.32
C LYS A 207 5.87 2.06 12.94
N GLU A 208 5.98 0.75 12.72
CA GLU A 208 5.62 0.07 11.48
C GLU A 208 4.59 -1.04 11.74
N CYS A 209 3.47 -1.00 11.02
CA CYS A 209 2.47 -2.07 11.00
C CYS A 209 2.89 -3.15 10.02
N LEU A 210 3.24 -4.32 10.58
CA LEU A 210 3.59 -5.51 9.81
C LEU A 210 2.35 -6.34 9.47
N GLU A 211 1.31 -6.26 10.29
CA GLU A 211 0.10 -7.05 10.17
C GLU A 211 -1.10 -6.32 10.76
N ALA A 212 -2.27 -6.47 10.13
CA ALA A 212 -3.55 -6.16 10.73
C ALA A 212 -4.58 -7.24 10.39
N THR A 213 -5.20 -7.80 11.43
CA THR A 213 -6.06 -8.99 11.33
C THR A 213 -7.48 -8.73 10.84
N SER A 214 -7.85 -7.47 10.64
CA SER A 214 -9.16 -7.05 10.14
C SER A 214 -9.06 -5.69 9.44
N LEU A 215 -10.07 -5.35 8.64
CA LEU A 215 -10.19 -4.04 8.00
C LEU A 215 -10.19 -2.92 9.05
N HIS A 216 -10.90 -3.13 10.16
CA HIS A 216 -10.91 -2.18 11.27
C HIS A 216 -9.49 -1.94 11.80
N ASN A 217 -8.74 -3.01 12.08
CA ASN A 217 -7.37 -2.90 12.57
C ASN A 217 -6.48 -2.20 11.55
N PHE A 218 -6.57 -2.56 10.27
CA PHE A 218 -5.81 -1.91 9.20
C PHE A 218 -6.06 -0.40 9.17
N LEU A 219 -7.33 0.02 9.28
CA LEU A 219 -7.69 1.43 9.23
C LEU A 219 -7.22 2.22 10.47
N VAL A 220 -7.24 1.60 11.65
CA VAL A 220 -6.64 2.20 12.85
C VAL A 220 -5.14 2.43 12.65
N GLN A 221 -4.42 1.44 12.12
CA GLN A 221 -2.98 1.54 11.85
C GLN A 221 -2.68 2.57 10.74
N LEU A 222 -3.52 2.64 9.70
CA LEU A 222 -3.44 3.63 8.64
C LEU A 222 -3.61 5.05 9.18
N TYR A 223 -4.62 5.27 10.02
CA TYR A 223 -4.89 6.56 10.66
C TYR A 223 -3.71 7.03 11.52
N ASN A 224 -3.10 6.12 12.27
CA ASN A 224 -1.94 6.42 13.12
C ASN A 224 -0.62 6.54 12.34
N LEU A 225 -0.66 6.54 11.00
CA LEU A 225 0.53 6.57 10.15
C LEU A 225 1.51 5.46 10.50
N GLN A 226 1.03 4.22 10.61
CA GLN A 226 1.86 3.05 10.89
C GLN A 226 2.00 2.14 9.66
N VAL A 227 1.17 2.33 8.63
CA VAL A 227 1.21 1.59 7.36
C VAL A 227 2.19 2.27 6.39
N GLY A 228 3.08 1.48 5.80
CA GLY A 228 4.02 1.94 4.78
C GLY A 228 5.29 2.59 5.33
N THR A 229 6.18 2.95 4.41
CA THR A 229 7.42 3.66 4.70
C THR A 229 7.19 5.16 4.68
N PRO A 230 7.86 5.93 5.56
CA PRO A 230 7.91 7.39 5.44
C PRO A 230 8.51 7.84 4.11
N ILE A 231 8.00 8.96 3.60
CA ILE A 231 8.49 9.65 2.42
C ILE A 231 9.55 10.66 2.87
N HIS A 232 10.84 10.33 2.67
CA HIS A 232 11.98 11.19 3.01
C HIS A 232 12.65 11.72 1.73
N ILE A 233 12.75 13.04 1.55
CA ILE A 233 13.17 13.70 0.28
C ILE A 233 14.56 13.31 -0.24
N ASN A 234 15.43 12.76 0.61
CA ASN A 234 16.81 12.44 0.24
C ASN A 234 16.99 11.13 -0.52
N ASN A 235 15.91 10.42 -0.87
CA ASN A 235 15.98 9.25 -1.76
C ASN A 235 15.33 9.54 -3.13
N SER A 236 15.66 8.70 -4.11
CA SER A 236 15.10 8.79 -5.46
C SER A 236 13.57 8.63 -5.48
N ILE A 237 13.01 7.87 -4.52
CA ILE A 237 11.57 7.67 -4.33
C ILE A 237 10.87 9.00 -4.17
N SER A 238 11.31 9.84 -3.24
CA SER A 238 10.60 11.07 -2.92
C SER A 238 10.64 12.06 -4.07
N ARG A 239 11.78 12.21 -4.76
CA ARG A 239 11.87 13.05 -5.96
C ARG A 239 10.93 12.56 -7.07
N TRP A 240 10.89 11.25 -7.28
CA TRP A 240 9.96 10.63 -8.23
C TRP A 240 8.49 10.86 -7.87
N ILE A 241 8.13 10.58 -6.61
CA ILE A 241 6.76 10.75 -6.09
C ILE A 241 6.34 12.21 -6.18
N ILE A 242 7.17 13.16 -5.75
CA ILE A 242 6.87 14.60 -5.82
C ILE A 242 6.65 15.03 -7.27
N SER A 243 7.51 14.61 -8.20
CA SER A 243 7.37 14.95 -9.61
C SER A 243 6.04 14.45 -10.18
N ASN A 244 5.62 13.24 -9.82
CA ASN A 244 4.33 12.70 -10.25
C ASN A 244 3.16 13.37 -9.52
N LEU A 245 3.28 13.70 -8.23
CA LEU A 245 2.25 14.42 -7.48
C LEU A 245 1.99 15.82 -8.06
N LYS A 246 3.04 16.54 -8.49
CA LYS A 246 2.91 17.85 -9.16
C LYS A 246 2.15 17.77 -10.48
N SER A 247 2.08 16.59 -11.11
CA SER A 247 1.32 16.37 -12.34
C SER A 247 -0.15 16.01 -12.12
N LEU A 248 -0.54 15.66 -10.88
CA LEU A 248 -1.94 15.42 -10.54
C LEU A 248 -2.76 16.72 -10.63
N PRO A 249 -4.09 16.64 -10.84
CA PRO A 249 -4.96 17.80 -10.80
C PRO A 249 -4.73 18.62 -9.51
N ASN A 250 -4.49 19.91 -9.69
CA ASN A 250 -4.21 20.82 -8.58
C ASN A 250 -5.40 20.81 -7.61
N SER A 251 -5.17 20.26 -6.42
CA SER A 251 -6.15 20.16 -5.35
C SER A 251 -5.50 20.55 -4.03
N SER A 252 -6.30 21.06 -3.09
CA SER A 252 -5.82 21.39 -1.74
C SER A 252 -5.13 20.20 -1.08
N LEU A 253 -5.64 18.99 -1.29
CA LEU A 253 -5.07 17.76 -0.72
C LEU A 253 -3.66 17.48 -1.25
N VAL A 254 -3.46 17.55 -2.57
CA VAL A 254 -2.14 17.36 -3.20
C VAL A 254 -1.17 18.45 -2.75
N ASN A 255 -1.61 19.71 -2.71
CA ASN A 255 -0.76 20.82 -2.26
C ASN A 255 -0.33 20.67 -0.81
N ASP A 256 -1.23 20.24 0.07
CA ASP A 256 -0.90 20.06 1.47
C ASP A 256 0.00 18.84 1.69
N LEU A 257 -0.15 17.76 0.92
CA LEU A 257 0.82 16.66 0.90
C LEU A 257 2.20 17.15 0.44
N LEU A 258 2.27 17.94 -0.63
CA LEU A 258 3.53 18.51 -1.12
C LEU A 258 4.18 19.39 -0.05
N LYS A 259 3.42 20.22 0.67
CA LYS A 259 3.93 21.00 1.80
C LYS A 259 4.46 20.12 2.91
N VAL A 260 3.79 19.03 3.27
CA VAL A 260 4.26 18.13 4.35
C VAL A 260 5.57 17.45 3.96
N ILE A 261 5.70 17.09 2.68
CA ILE A 261 6.94 16.55 2.16
C ILE A 261 8.03 17.64 2.18
N ASP A 262 7.73 18.89 1.80
CA ASP A 262 8.66 20.04 1.75
C ASP A 262 9.06 20.63 3.13
N ILE A 263 8.13 20.75 4.09
CA ILE A 263 8.33 21.33 5.44
C ILE A 263 9.40 20.60 6.24
N ASN A 264 9.66 19.34 5.93
CA ASN A 264 10.76 18.59 6.54
C ASN A 264 12.16 19.01 6.01
N HIS A 265 12.27 20.14 5.29
CA HIS A 265 13.51 20.66 4.71
C HIS A 265 13.78 22.15 4.94
N ASP A 266 15.07 22.44 5.17
CA ASP A 266 15.66 23.78 5.21
C ASP A 266 16.03 24.33 3.81
N THR A 267 15.73 23.62 2.71
CA THR A 267 16.12 24.03 1.34
C THR A 267 14.94 23.94 0.36
N PRO A 268 14.59 25.03 -0.36
CA PRO A 268 13.44 25.05 -1.26
C PRO A 268 13.54 24.01 -2.39
N LEU A 269 12.47 23.22 -2.53
CA LEU A 269 12.33 22.07 -3.43
C LEU A 269 12.48 22.37 -4.93
N ASP A 270 12.27 23.63 -5.34
CA ASP A 270 12.30 24.04 -6.75
C ASP A 270 13.72 24.05 -7.36
N ASN A 271 14.77 23.98 -6.55
CA ASN A 271 16.16 23.97 -7.02
C ASN A 271 16.73 22.56 -7.29
N GLN A 272 16.00 21.49 -6.93
CA GLN A 272 16.53 20.11 -6.97
C GLN A 272 15.85 19.18 -7.99
N ILE A 273 14.77 19.62 -8.63
CA ILE A 273 14.07 18.83 -9.65
C ILE A 273 14.51 19.31 -11.03
N PRO A 274 15.16 18.47 -11.85
CA PRO A 274 15.56 18.87 -13.20
C PRO A 274 14.34 19.28 -14.03
N LYS A 275 14.38 20.48 -14.62
CA LYS A 275 13.26 21.11 -15.36
C LYS A 275 12.77 20.34 -16.60
N ASN A 276 13.42 19.22 -16.96
CA ASN A 276 13.22 18.51 -18.24
C ASN A 276 12.69 17.08 -18.11
N PHE A 277 12.16 16.66 -16.95
CA PHE A 277 11.53 15.34 -16.85
C PHE A 277 10.05 15.40 -17.28
N ASN A 278 9.80 15.09 -18.55
CA ASN A 278 8.48 14.73 -19.06
C ASN A 278 8.14 13.30 -18.59
N TYR A 279 7.67 13.16 -17.35
CA TYR A 279 7.03 11.93 -16.93
C TYR A 279 5.57 11.96 -17.36
N GLU A 280 5.15 11.01 -18.20
CA GLU A 280 3.73 10.69 -18.27
C GLU A 280 3.31 10.17 -16.89
N LEU A 281 2.26 10.77 -16.34
CA LEU A 281 1.79 10.57 -14.98
C LEU A 281 1.61 9.08 -14.68
N ASN A 282 2.52 8.52 -13.88
CA ASN A 282 2.49 7.10 -13.60
C ASN A 282 3.22 6.69 -12.32
N PHE A 283 2.45 6.24 -11.35
CA PHE A 283 2.96 5.84 -10.05
C PHE A 283 3.33 4.36 -9.93
N GLY A 284 3.17 3.57 -11.00
CA GLY A 284 3.38 2.12 -10.97
C GLY A 284 2.28 1.36 -10.24
N ALA A 285 1.07 1.93 -10.17
CA ALA A 285 -0.09 1.27 -9.58
C ALA A 285 -1.33 1.45 -10.46
N LYS A 286 -2.26 0.50 -10.42
CA LYS A 286 -3.57 0.65 -11.07
C LYS A 286 -4.41 1.74 -10.44
N LYS A 287 -4.24 2.00 -9.15
CA LYS A 287 -4.99 3.02 -8.42
C LYS A 287 -4.07 3.77 -7.46
N ILE A 288 -4.45 5.00 -7.18
CA ILE A 288 -3.83 5.83 -6.15
C ILE A 288 -4.90 6.15 -5.11
N LEU A 289 -4.56 6.04 -3.84
CA LEU A 289 -5.33 6.57 -2.73
C LEU A 289 -4.43 7.52 -1.95
N LEU A 290 -4.69 8.83 -2.04
CA LEU A 290 -4.11 9.81 -1.14
C LEU A 290 -5.12 10.08 -0.02
N ILE A 291 -4.66 10.03 1.22
CA ILE A 291 -5.53 10.28 2.37
C ILE A 291 -4.84 11.14 3.43
N ARG A 292 -5.49 12.23 3.82
CA ARG A 292 -5.13 12.97 5.01
C ARG A 292 -5.76 12.31 6.24
N VAL A 293 -4.93 11.99 7.22
CA VAL A 293 -5.30 11.38 8.50
C VAL A 293 -4.92 12.31 9.65
N ASN A 294 -5.43 12.05 10.85
CA ASN A 294 -5.16 12.85 12.06
C ASN A 294 -5.51 14.34 11.98
N ASP A 295 -6.37 14.74 11.04
CA ASP A 295 -6.94 16.09 11.03
C ASP A 295 -8.18 16.09 11.93
N GLU A 296 -8.26 17.00 12.91
CA GLU A 296 -9.41 17.12 13.83
C GLU A 296 -10.72 17.36 13.06
N SER A 297 -10.60 17.82 11.80
CA SER A 297 -11.69 18.05 10.85
C SER A 297 -12.25 16.79 10.16
N ILE A 298 -11.80 15.58 10.49
CA ILE A 298 -12.29 14.32 9.88
C ILE A 298 -13.73 13.96 10.34
N PHE A 299 -14.31 14.68 11.32
CA PHE A 299 -15.68 14.44 11.81
C PHE A 299 -16.45 15.73 12.07
#